data_AF-A0A8E0NCT9-F1
#
_entry.id   AF-A0A8E0NCT9-F1
#
_cell.length_a   1.000
_cell.length_b   1.000
_cell.length_c   1.000
_cell.angle_alpha   90.00
_cell.angle_beta   90.00
_cell.angle_gamma   90.00
#
_symmetry.space_group_name_H-M   'P 1'
#
loop_
_entity.id
_entity.type
_entity.pdbx_description
1 polymer ?
#
loop_
_entity_poly.entity_id
_entity_poly.type
_entity_poly.pdbx_seq_one_letter_code
_entity_poly.pdbx_strand_id
1 'polypeptide(L)'
;MTIGIPALQPAEHFAGSWRMSGGSASCVITLRADPTPVPRPAAPSFALDVEGTCPGGLEQDAFGAWRPASDGIDLTDEQGRTRLFLSRTAPGVYEATLPSGEAIRLTRG
;
A
#
# COMPACT_ATOMS: atom_id res chain seq x y z
N MET A 1 18.05 15.41 20.91
CA MET A 1 16.87 15.27 20.03
C MET A 1 16.60 13.79 19.87
N THR A 2 15.59 13.25 20.55
CA THR A 2 15.18 11.87 20.35
C THR A 2 14.43 11.83 19.03
N ILE A 3 15.00 11.18 18.01
CA ILE A 3 14.28 10.91 16.76
C ILE A 3 13.22 9.88 17.13
N GLY A 4 11.99 10.34 17.36
CA GLY A 4 10.87 9.46 17.64
C GLY A 4 10.55 8.66 16.39
N ILE A 5 10.84 7.35 16.40
CA ILE A 5 10.36 6.44 15.35
C ILE A 5 8.82 6.52 15.38
N PRO A 6 8.15 6.83 14.26
CA PRO A 6 6.69 6.90 14.25
C PRO A 6 6.10 5.56 14.69
N ALA A 7 5.15 5.60 15.63
CA ALA A 7 4.49 4.41 16.11
C ALA A 7 3.67 3.76 14.99
N LEU A 8 3.82 2.45 14.82
CA LEU A 8 3.02 1.65 13.89
C LEU A 8 1.52 1.87 14.20
N GLN A 9 0.78 2.36 13.21
CA GLN A 9 -0.66 2.52 13.32
C GLN A 9 -1.36 1.19 12.99
N PRO A 10 -2.51 0.89 13.63
CA PRO A 10 -3.23 -0.35 13.39
C PRO A 10 -3.93 -0.32 12.01
N ALA A 11 -4.33 -1.48 11.48
CA ALA A 11 -4.86 -1.59 10.12
C ALA A 11 -6.14 -0.77 9.90
N GLU A 12 -6.98 -0.67 10.93
CA GLU A 12 -8.21 0.11 10.97
C GLU A 12 -7.98 1.60 10.70
N HIS A 13 -6.78 2.11 11.03
CA HIS A 13 -6.42 3.51 10.75
C HIS A 13 -6.30 3.78 9.23
N PHE A 14 -5.86 2.78 8.47
CA PHE A 14 -5.66 2.90 7.02
C PHE A 14 -6.83 2.34 6.22
N ALA A 15 -7.73 1.58 6.85
CA ALA A 15 -8.85 0.95 6.17
C ALA A 15 -9.73 1.96 5.40
N GLY A 16 -10.24 1.55 4.24
CA GLY A 16 -11.08 2.35 3.35
C GLY A 16 -10.52 2.44 1.92
N SER A 17 -11.18 3.26 1.10
CA SER A 17 -10.80 3.48 -0.30
C SER A 17 -9.70 4.53 -0.43
N TRP A 18 -8.78 4.26 -1.35
CA TRP A 18 -7.65 5.10 -1.70
C TRP A 18 -7.53 5.18 -3.21
N ARG A 19 -7.12 6.33 -3.72
CA ARG A 19 -6.76 6.50 -5.13
C ARG A 19 -5.25 6.38 -5.27
N MET A 20 -4.82 5.43 -6.10
CA MET A 20 -3.44 5.32 -6.55
C MET A 20 -3.31 5.99 -7.92
N SER A 21 -2.38 6.92 -8.05
CA SER A 21 -2.16 7.72 -9.27
C SER A 21 -0.69 7.76 -9.63
N GLY A 22 -0.39 7.74 -10.94
CA GLY A 22 0.96 7.78 -11.50
C GLY A 22 0.86 8.00 -13.02
N GLY A 23 1.72 8.86 -13.56
CA GLY A 23 1.66 9.24 -14.97
C GLY A 23 0.25 9.72 -15.38
N SER A 24 -0.34 9.06 -16.37
CA SER A 24 -1.71 9.28 -16.85
C SER A 24 -2.74 8.26 -16.33
N ALA A 25 -2.33 7.31 -15.50
CA ALA A 25 -3.16 6.23 -15.00
C ALA A 25 -3.58 6.47 -13.53
N SER A 26 -4.71 5.89 -13.16
CA SER A 26 -5.13 5.82 -11.76
C SER A 26 -6.07 4.64 -11.53
N CYS A 27 -6.00 4.04 -10.35
CA CYS A 27 -6.92 3.02 -9.88
C CYS A 27 -7.40 3.34 -8.47
N VAL A 28 -8.43 2.61 -8.03
CA VAL A 28 -8.86 2.63 -6.63
C VAL A 28 -8.32 1.37 -5.95
N ILE A 29 -7.75 1.52 -4.76
CA ILE A 29 -7.45 0.39 -3.89
C ILE A 29 -8.27 0.52 -2.61
N THR A 30 -8.89 -0.58 -2.18
CA THR A 30 -9.60 -0.64 -0.90
C THR A 30 -8.74 -1.43 0.07
N LEU A 31 -8.20 -0.75 1.08
CA LEU A 31 -7.48 -1.40 2.16
C LEU A 31 -8.53 -1.86 3.18
N ARG A 32 -8.64 -3.17 3.43
CA ARG A 32 -9.52 -3.69 4.47
C ARG A 32 -8.73 -4.04 5.72
N ALA A 33 -9.36 -4.00 6.88
CA ALA A 33 -8.75 -4.45 8.14
C ALA A 33 -8.98 -5.95 8.41
N ASP A 34 -9.63 -6.67 7.49
CA ASP A 34 -9.84 -8.11 7.59
C ASP A 34 -8.50 -8.86 7.48
N PRO A 35 -8.08 -9.62 8.51
CA PRO A 35 -6.84 -10.38 8.47
C PRO A 35 -6.86 -11.37 7.30
N THR A 36 -5.78 -11.40 6.53
CA THR A 36 -5.60 -12.30 5.39
C THR A 36 -4.35 -13.15 5.59
N PRO A 37 -4.48 -14.48 5.71
CA PRO A 37 -3.33 -15.35 5.84
C PRO A 37 -2.53 -15.37 4.53
N VAL A 38 -1.22 -15.16 4.63
CA VAL A 38 -0.28 -15.31 3.51
C VAL A 38 0.74 -16.40 3.85
N PRO A 39 1.23 -17.19 2.86
CA PRO A 39 2.17 -18.30 3.11
C PRO A 39 3.49 -17.90 3.78
N ARG A 40 3.98 -16.68 3.56
CA ARG A 40 5.23 -16.17 4.16
C ARG A 40 4.99 -14.82 4.85
N PRO A 41 4.37 -14.81 6.04
CA PRO A 41 4.06 -13.57 6.73
C PRO A 41 5.32 -13.02 7.39
N ALA A 42 5.74 -11.81 6.99
CA ALA A 42 6.73 -11.04 7.75
C ALA A 42 6.08 -10.22 8.88
N ALA A 43 4.80 -9.89 8.71
CA ALA A 43 3.95 -9.16 9.65
C ALA A 43 2.47 -9.51 9.38
N PRO A 44 1.52 -9.14 10.27
CA PRO A 44 0.09 -9.27 10.01
C PRO A 44 -0.27 -8.66 8.65
N SER A 45 -0.96 -9.42 7.83
CA SER A 45 -1.36 -9.03 6.48
C SER A 45 -2.88 -8.97 6.42
N PHE A 46 -3.39 -8.06 5.60
CA PHE A 46 -4.80 -7.71 5.55
C PHE A 46 -5.30 -7.69 4.10
N ALA A 47 -6.60 -7.89 3.91
CA ALA A 47 -7.19 -7.97 2.58
C ALA A 47 -7.07 -6.61 1.87
N LEU A 48 -6.75 -6.64 0.58
CA LEU A 48 -6.93 -5.49 -0.31
C LEU A 48 -7.79 -5.87 -1.50
N ASP A 49 -8.47 -4.88 -2.06
CA ASP A 49 -9.01 -4.95 -3.41
C ASP A 49 -8.43 -3.85 -4.27
N VAL A 50 -8.39 -4.11 -5.56
CA VAL A 50 -7.97 -3.15 -6.57
C VAL A 50 -9.06 -3.05 -7.62
N GLU A 51 -9.44 -1.84 -8.01
CA GLU A 51 -10.43 -1.58 -9.04
C GLU A 51 -9.80 -0.74 -10.16
N GLY A 52 -9.82 -1.29 -11.38
CA GLY A 52 -9.22 -0.67 -12.56
C GLY A 52 -7.74 -1.01 -12.75
N THR A 53 -7.09 -0.29 -13.65
CA THR A 53 -5.67 -0.50 -14.00
C THR A 53 -4.80 0.50 -13.23
N CYS A 54 -3.94 0.00 -12.35
CA CYS A 54 -3.03 0.88 -11.61
C CYS A 54 -1.84 1.31 -12.48
N PRO A 55 -1.17 2.42 -12.14
CA PRO A 55 -0.03 2.91 -12.90
C PRO A 55 1.16 1.93 -12.84
N GLY A 56 2.13 2.11 -13.75
CA GLY A 56 3.36 1.31 -13.76
C GLY A 56 3.18 -0.18 -14.09
N GLY A 57 2.05 -0.58 -14.69
CA GLY A 57 1.76 -1.98 -15.01
C GLY A 57 1.41 -2.84 -13.79
N LEU A 58 0.99 -2.20 -12.70
CA LEU A 58 0.49 -2.88 -11.51
C LEU A 58 -0.96 -3.32 -11.79
N GLU A 59 -1.14 -4.59 -12.17
CA GLU A 59 -2.47 -5.18 -12.38
C GLU A 59 -3.10 -5.63 -11.05
N GLN A 60 -4.40 -5.93 -11.03
CA GLN A 60 -5.09 -6.42 -9.82
C GLN A 60 -4.36 -7.64 -9.22
N ASP A 61 -3.96 -8.59 -10.07
CA ASP A 61 -3.27 -9.82 -9.66
C ASP A 61 -1.85 -9.60 -9.12
N ALA A 62 -1.33 -8.37 -9.25
CA ALA A 62 -0.03 -8.03 -8.67
C ALA A 62 -0.07 -7.94 -7.14
N PHE A 63 -1.26 -7.77 -6.54
CA PHE A 63 -1.44 -7.59 -5.11
C PHE A 63 -2.43 -8.62 -4.54
N GLY A 64 -2.05 -9.27 -3.44
CA GLY A 64 -2.89 -10.22 -2.73
C GLY A 64 -3.19 -9.84 -1.28
N ALA A 65 -2.37 -8.97 -0.67
CA ALA A 65 -2.59 -8.44 0.67
C ALA A 65 -1.86 -7.10 0.88
N TRP A 66 -2.10 -6.45 2.00
CA TRP A 66 -1.35 -5.26 2.42
C TRP A 66 -0.98 -5.31 3.90
N ARG A 67 -0.05 -4.44 4.31
CA ARG A 67 0.44 -4.34 5.69
C ARG A 67 0.69 -2.88 6.07
N PRO A 68 0.30 -2.45 7.28
CA PRO A 68 0.75 -1.16 7.80
C PRO A 68 2.25 -1.23 8.13
N ALA A 69 2.97 -0.16 7.86
CA ALA A 69 4.34 0.05 8.34
C ALA A 69 4.41 1.34 9.18
N SER A 70 5.46 1.49 9.99
CA SER A 70 5.65 2.68 10.84
C SER A 70 5.67 3.97 10.03
N ASP A 71 6.23 3.92 8.83
CA ASP A 71 6.48 5.05 7.94
C ASP A 71 5.74 4.92 6.61
N GLY A 72 4.79 4.00 6.47
CA GLY A 72 4.19 3.74 5.17
C GLY A 72 3.16 2.61 5.12
N ILE A 73 2.91 2.15 3.90
CA ILE A 73 2.01 1.05 3.57
C ILE A 73 2.76 0.11 2.62
N ASP A 74 2.77 -1.18 2.95
CA ASP A 74 3.36 -2.23 2.11
C ASP A 74 2.23 -2.98 1.40
N LEU A 75 2.25 -2.98 0.06
CA LEU A 75 1.39 -3.80 -0.77
C LEU A 75 2.15 -5.05 -1.18
N THR A 76 1.58 -6.22 -0.89
CA THR A 76 2.23 -7.51 -1.07
C THR A 76 1.49 -8.37 -2.06
N ASP A 77 2.19 -9.32 -2.69
CA ASP A 77 1.53 -10.39 -3.44
C ASP A 77 0.87 -11.43 -2.51
N GLU A 78 0.19 -12.42 -3.09
CA GLU A 78 -0.46 -13.52 -2.36
C GLU A 78 0.51 -14.36 -1.51
N GLN A 79 1.81 -14.34 -1.84
CA GLN A 79 2.85 -15.02 -1.07
C GLN A 79 3.31 -14.21 0.14
N GLY A 80 2.87 -12.95 0.26
CA GLY A 80 3.30 -12.01 1.30
C GLY A 80 4.63 -11.31 1.00
N ARG A 81 5.09 -11.32 -0.26
CA ARG A 81 6.28 -10.58 -0.69
C ARG A 81 5.89 -9.15 -1.06
N THR A 82 6.66 -8.18 -0.58
CA THR A 82 6.51 -6.76 -0.93
C THR A 82 6.61 -6.58 -2.44
N ARG A 83 5.59 -5.94 -3.01
CA ARG A 83 5.52 -5.54 -4.42
C ARG A 83 5.67 -4.05 -4.57
N LEU A 84 5.11 -3.29 -3.63
CA LEU A 84 5.21 -1.85 -3.58
C LEU A 84 5.19 -1.37 -2.13
N PHE A 85 6.24 -0.64 -1.74
CA PHE A 85 6.25 0.09 -0.47
C PHE A 85 6.00 1.57 -0.73
N LEU A 86 4.96 2.11 -0.10
CA LEU A 86 4.57 3.52 -0.20
C LEU A 86 4.91 4.23 1.11
N SER A 87 5.91 5.10 1.06
CA SER A 87 6.35 5.91 2.20
C SER A 87 5.40 7.08 2.45
N ARG A 88 5.08 7.37 3.70
CA ARG A 88 4.29 8.53 4.09
C ARG A 88 5.09 9.81 3.87
N THR A 89 4.64 10.67 2.96
CA THR A 89 5.28 11.97 2.70
C THR A 89 4.55 13.14 3.36
N ALA A 90 3.24 12.99 3.57
CA ALA A 90 2.40 13.92 4.33
C ALA A 90 1.24 13.17 5.00
N PRO A 91 0.50 13.79 5.95
CA PRO A 91 -0.69 13.18 6.52
C PRO A 91 -1.69 12.76 5.43
N GLY A 92 -1.95 11.45 5.32
CA GLY A 92 -2.86 10.89 4.31
C GLY A 92 -2.31 10.82 2.88
N VAL A 93 -1.02 11.10 2.68
CA VAL A 93 -0.34 11.01 1.38
C VAL A 93 0.84 10.07 1.49
N TYR A 94 0.86 9.05 0.62
CA TYR A 94 1.93 8.08 0.54
C TYR A 94 2.46 8.02 -0.88
N GLU A 95 3.76 7.84 -1.03
CA GLU A 95 4.43 7.90 -2.33
C GLU A 95 5.48 6.81 -2.47
N ALA A 96 5.72 6.41 -3.71
CA ALA A 96 6.77 5.47 -4.09
C ALA A 96 7.33 5.88 -5.46
N THR A 97 8.58 5.54 -5.72
CA THR A 97 9.18 5.66 -7.05
C THR A 97 9.42 4.25 -7.59
N LEU A 98 8.81 3.92 -8.73
CA LEU A 98 9.00 2.63 -9.38
C LEU A 98 10.40 2.54 -9.99
N PRO A 99 10.92 1.32 -10.26
CA PRO A 99 12.18 1.13 -10.97
C PRO A 99 12.23 1.81 -12.36
N SER A 100 11.06 2.05 -12.98
CA SER A 100 10.92 2.82 -14.23
C SER A 100 11.21 4.32 -14.07
N GLY A 101 11.30 4.82 -12.83
CA GLY A 101 11.39 6.25 -12.51
C GLY A 101 10.02 6.93 -12.35
N GLU A 102 8.91 6.21 -12.57
CA GLU A 102 7.57 6.74 -12.39
C GLU A 102 7.24 6.92 -10.90
N ALA A 103 6.71 8.11 -10.55
CA ALA A 103 6.22 8.39 -9.21
C ALA A 103 4.78 7.92 -9.06
N ILE A 104 4.53 7.12 -8.03
CA ILE A 104 3.22 6.67 -7.59
C ILE A 104 2.85 7.45 -6.34
N ARG A 105 1.61 7.94 -6.31
CA ARG A 105 1.01 8.58 -5.15
C ARG A 105 -0.27 7.87 -4.77
N LEU A 106 -0.44 7.64 -3.48
CA LEU A 106 -1.63 7.07 -2.85
C LEU A 106 -2.24 8.10 -1.90
N THR A 107 -3.49 8.48 -2.16
CA THR A 107 -4.25 9.45 -1.34
C THR A 107 -5.60 8.87 -0.97
N ARG A 108 -6.18 9.32 0.14
CA ARG A 108 -7.57 8.97 0.51
C ARG A 108 -8.52 9.29 -0.66
N GLY A 109 -9.39 8.32 -0.97
CA GLY A 109 -10.40 8.42 -2.02
C GLY A 109 -11.62 9.23 -1.62
#